data_AF-A0A3M2LCP3-F1
#
_entry.id   AF-A0A3M2LCP3-F1
#
_cell.length_a   1.000
_cell.length_b   1.000
_cell.length_c   1.000
_cell.angle_alpha   90.00
_cell.angle_beta   90.00
_cell.angle_gamma   90.00
#
_symmetry.space_group_name_H-M   'P 1'
#
loop_
_entity.id
_entity.type
_entity.pdbx_description
1 polymer ?
#
loop_
_entity_poly.entity_id
_entity_poly.type
_entity_poly.pdbx_seq_one_letter_code
_entity_poly.pdbx_strand_id
1 'polypeptide(L)'
;MSTTVDPKIYSTATNDLQNLFHSIWNLPDVNNALTHREIGFVGDYPAVDPWATALQARLQETWNVFVWFLDGFTPLCNGIATAGYNWDEAEYKAAVATAQAQKTTTQKTEPQKPQKYDLEACDLEDVTRTSKPGDGLHTTLAGLTDAIGQKVPNGDLKKLKELADAWQGLTSSGALSGAGAEIRRIAKTFSGIQDAPDQPGMQDLLKKLAAGADAVVAAGKVVQTAASAHHDALDALRKSIVQQAPTLLTGLIGTPTTDDTSITFPAPATASTKSAADQKTEITKAGQSIGTSITSSSLVAKVLAHPPTAVADIDKTTKALSDIGPSIELAGPPDLTKQSPGTTKPTGPITITDKDGNPMTLSADQLRNAQTIVDEGHRLGQSDKEIQIALMTALTESDLKNQGSSVFPQTASLADKDANGNPIMGHDHNSVGIFQQQVGAHLWGTDITDMMDPAVAADRFYTGYQHPANEGGGLNAGLDRNVAKHPDAEPWELAQYTQDSGPGQNNGGTANYKPWWNSAVQLGQQLGVGK
;
A
#
# COMPACT_ATOMS: atom_id res chain seq x y z
N MET A 1 -0.05 17.83 -32.37
CA MET A 1 -1.28 18.31 -31.72
C MET A 1 -0.84 19.07 -30.48
N SER A 2 -1.37 20.26 -30.23
CA SER A 2 -1.07 21.02 -29.01
C SER A 2 -1.89 20.40 -27.88
N THR A 3 -1.24 19.67 -26.98
CA THR A 3 -1.87 19.14 -25.76
C THR A 3 -2.41 20.34 -24.99
N THR A 4 -3.74 20.47 -24.93
CA THR A 4 -4.40 21.51 -24.15
C THR A 4 -4.80 20.89 -22.82
N VAL A 5 -3.98 21.10 -21.81
CA VAL A 5 -4.29 20.71 -20.43
C VAL A 5 -4.91 21.92 -19.74
N ASP A 6 -6.02 21.73 -19.02
CA ASP A 6 -6.54 22.73 -18.09
C ASP A 6 -5.95 22.46 -16.70
N PRO A 7 -4.99 23.26 -16.22
CA PRO A 7 -4.33 23.05 -14.93
C PRO A 7 -5.30 23.18 -13.74
N LYS A 8 -6.48 23.78 -13.95
CA LYS A 8 -7.54 23.83 -12.93
C LYS A 8 -8.07 22.46 -12.54
N ILE A 9 -7.96 21.45 -13.41
CA ILE A 9 -8.37 20.09 -13.11
C ILE A 9 -7.51 19.53 -11.96
N TYR A 10 -6.21 19.77 -11.99
CA TYR A 10 -5.25 19.31 -10.97
C TYR A 10 -5.49 20.01 -9.63
N SER A 11 -5.57 21.34 -9.62
CA SER A 11 -5.79 22.09 -8.38
C SER A 11 -7.18 21.80 -7.77
N THR A 12 -8.21 21.62 -8.59
CA THR A 12 -9.53 21.19 -8.10
C THR A 12 -9.47 19.79 -7.50
N ALA A 13 -8.82 18.83 -8.17
CA ALA A 13 -8.64 17.47 -7.66
C ALA A 13 -7.89 17.45 -6.33
N THR A 14 -6.78 18.20 -6.20
CA THR A 14 -6.05 18.32 -4.94
C THR A 14 -6.93 18.90 -3.83
N ASN A 15 -7.72 19.93 -4.10
CA ASN A 15 -8.62 20.53 -3.10
C ASN A 15 -9.73 19.57 -2.69
N ASP A 16 -10.34 18.87 -3.65
CA ASP A 16 -11.40 17.90 -3.39
C ASP A 16 -10.87 16.74 -2.53
N LEU A 17 -9.67 16.23 -2.81
CA LEU A 17 -9.02 15.18 -2.01
C LEU A 17 -8.68 15.65 -0.59
N GLN A 18 -8.15 16.86 -0.43
CA GLN A 18 -7.88 17.42 0.91
C GLN A 18 -9.17 17.59 1.71
N ASN A 19 -10.24 18.11 1.09
CA ASN A 19 -11.52 18.26 1.76
C ASN A 19 -12.12 16.92 2.16
N LEU A 20 -11.97 15.90 1.31
CA LEU A 20 -12.40 14.54 1.62
C LEU A 20 -11.59 13.96 2.79
N PHE A 21 -10.27 14.09 2.78
CA PHE A 21 -9.41 13.65 3.89
C PHE A 21 -9.87 14.28 5.20
N HIS A 22 -9.98 15.61 5.27
CA HIS A 22 -10.40 16.30 6.50
C HIS A 22 -11.82 15.91 6.94
N SER A 23 -12.71 15.63 5.99
CA SER A 23 -14.08 15.18 6.31
C SER A 23 -14.09 13.79 6.94
N ILE A 24 -13.14 12.92 6.59
CA ILE A 24 -12.99 11.58 7.15
C ILE A 24 -12.22 11.67 8.48
N TRP A 25 -11.09 12.36 8.51
CA TRP A 25 -10.21 12.48 9.67
C TRP A 25 -10.92 13.04 10.90
N ASN A 26 -11.79 14.05 10.69
CA ASN A 26 -12.52 14.69 11.77
C ASN A 26 -13.81 13.96 12.20
N LEU A 27 -14.07 12.75 11.70
CA LEU A 27 -15.20 11.95 12.15
C LEU A 27 -14.98 11.53 13.61
N PRO A 28 -15.92 11.81 14.54
CA PRO A 28 -15.79 11.42 15.95
C PRO A 28 -15.56 9.91 16.14
N ASP A 29 -16.16 9.12 15.25
CA ASP A 29 -16.13 7.66 15.32
C ASP A 29 -14.86 7.03 14.73
N VAL A 30 -14.00 7.82 14.06
CA VAL A 30 -12.66 7.33 13.71
C VAL A 30 -11.93 7.00 15.00
N ASN A 31 -11.72 7.99 15.88
CA ASN A 31 -11.03 7.72 17.15
C ASN A 31 -11.69 6.62 17.99
N ASN A 32 -13.03 6.57 18.04
CA ASN A 32 -13.73 5.52 18.80
C ASN A 32 -13.51 4.13 18.19
N ALA A 33 -13.68 3.96 16.87
CA ALA A 33 -13.44 2.68 16.20
C ALA A 33 -11.98 2.23 16.35
N LEU A 34 -11.08 3.21 16.37
CA LEU A 34 -9.65 3.00 16.52
C LEU A 34 -9.22 2.65 17.95
N THR A 35 -9.99 3.00 18.99
CA THR A 35 -9.62 2.73 20.40
C THR A 35 -9.78 1.28 20.85
N HIS A 36 -10.54 0.44 20.12
CA HIS A 36 -10.80 -0.96 20.49
C HIS A 36 -9.67 -1.93 20.07
N ARG A 37 -8.42 -1.57 20.37
CA ARG A 37 -7.24 -2.41 20.05
C ARG A 37 -7.05 -3.58 20.99
N GLU A 38 -7.65 -3.53 22.19
CA GLU A 38 -7.58 -4.62 23.16
C GLU A 38 -8.94 -5.31 23.30
N ILE A 39 -9.08 -6.48 22.68
CA ILE A 39 -10.38 -7.17 22.53
C ILE A 39 -10.63 -8.24 23.59
N GLY A 40 -9.85 -8.29 24.67
CA GLY A 40 -10.03 -9.26 25.75
C GLY A 40 -11.43 -9.23 26.39
N PHE A 41 -12.12 -8.10 26.25
CA PHE A 41 -13.51 -7.92 26.68
C PHE A 41 -14.53 -8.84 25.99
N VAL A 42 -14.20 -9.50 24.88
CA VAL A 42 -15.15 -10.37 24.17
C VAL A 42 -15.45 -11.69 24.91
N GLY A 43 -14.68 -12.05 25.93
CA GLY A 43 -14.86 -13.30 26.67
C GLY A 43 -13.78 -14.34 26.37
N ASP A 44 -13.74 -15.39 27.18
CA ASP A 44 -12.76 -16.49 27.13
C ASP A 44 -13.41 -17.85 27.43
N TYR A 45 -14.61 -18.06 26.88
CA TYR A 45 -15.32 -19.34 26.90
C TYR A 45 -15.09 -20.12 25.58
N PRO A 46 -15.17 -21.47 25.59
CA PRO A 46 -14.67 -22.28 24.47
C PRO A 46 -15.23 -21.93 23.08
N ALA A 47 -16.50 -21.54 23.01
CA ALA A 47 -17.15 -21.19 21.74
C ALA A 47 -16.69 -19.83 21.18
N VAL A 48 -16.20 -18.90 22.01
CA VAL A 48 -15.74 -17.59 21.54
C VAL A 48 -14.28 -17.59 21.10
N ASP A 49 -13.45 -18.53 21.55
CA ASP A 49 -12.01 -18.48 21.27
C ASP A 49 -11.67 -18.44 19.76
N PRO A 50 -12.21 -19.32 18.90
CA PRO A 50 -11.93 -19.23 17.46
C PRO A 50 -12.48 -17.94 16.84
N TRP A 51 -13.62 -17.46 17.33
CA TRP A 51 -14.25 -16.22 16.86
C TRP A 51 -13.46 -14.98 17.29
N ALA A 52 -12.93 -14.96 18.50
CA ALA A 52 -12.12 -13.88 19.03
C ALA A 52 -10.80 -13.76 18.26
N THR A 53 -10.16 -14.89 17.93
CA THR A 53 -8.98 -14.93 17.05
C THR A 53 -9.31 -14.36 15.67
N ALA A 54 -10.44 -14.75 15.07
CA ALA A 54 -10.88 -14.19 13.80
C ALA A 54 -11.17 -12.69 13.90
N LEU A 55 -11.78 -12.23 15.00
CA LEU A 55 -12.08 -10.82 15.22
C LEU A 55 -10.80 -10.00 15.35
N GLN A 56 -9.81 -10.51 16.08
CA GLN A 56 -8.49 -9.88 16.21
C GLN A 56 -7.85 -9.69 14.84
N ALA A 57 -7.79 -10.75 14.02
CA ALA A 57 -7.25 -10.68 12.68
C ALA A 57 -8.02 -9.69 11.79
N ARG A 58 -9.36 -9.74 11.80
CA ARG A 58 -10.19 -8.80 11.04
C ARG A 58 -9.99 -7.36 11.47
N LEU A 59 -9.91 -7.08 12.77
CA LEU A 59 -9.64 -5.73 13.28
C LEU A 59 -8.26 -5.25 12.85
N GLN A 60 -7.24 -6.11 12.89
CA GLN A 60 -5.90 -5.78 12.40
C GLN A 60 -5.89 -5.46 10.91
N GLU A 61 -6.50 -6.30 10.08
CA GLU A 61 -6.59 -6.08 8.63
C GLU A 61 -7.35 -4.80 8.31
N THR A 62 -8.45 -4.54 9.05
CA THR A 62 -9.26 -3.32 8.88
C THR A 62 -8.48 -2.08 9.30
N TRP A 63 -7.70 -2.16 10.38
CA TRP A 63 -6.79 -1.11 10.81
C TRP A 63 -5.76 -0.80 9.73
N ASN A 64 -5.05 -1.83 9.26
CA ASN A 64 -3.98 -1.66 8.28
C ASN A 64 -4.48 -1.01 7.00
N VAL A 65 -5.61 -1.47 6.44
CA VAL A 65 -6.16 -0.87 5.23
C VAL A 65 -6.66 0.57 5.47
N PHE A 66 -7.17 0.88 6.67
CA PHE A 66 -7.62 2.23 7.02
C PHE A 66 -6.45 3.22 7.11
N VAL A 67 -5.37 2.83 7.79
CA VAL A 67 -4.16 3.64 7.91
C VAL A 67 -3.58 3.92 6.52
N TRP A 68 -3.33 2.88 5.73
CA TRP A 68 -2.76 3.06 4.39
C TRP A 68 -3.69 3.82 3.44
N PHE A 69 -5.01 3.74 3.65
CA PHE A 69 -5.97 4.56 2.92
C PHE A 69 -5.81 6.04 3.27
N LEU A 70 -5.70 6.40 4.54
CA LEU A 70 -5.49 7.79 4.98
C LEU A 70 -4.10 8.31 4.58
N ASP A 71 -3.05 7.53 4.81
CA ASP A 71 -1.67 7.87 4.47
C ASP A 71 -1.48 8.07 2.95
N GLY A 72 -2.29 7.41 2.12
CA GLY A 72 -2.28 7.57 0.67
C GLY A 72 -2.69 8.97 0.19
N PHE A 73 -3.38 9.77 1.00
CA PHE A 73 -3.83 11.11 0.60
C PHE A 73 -2.67 12.10 0.46
N THR A 74 -1.74 12.13 1.41
CA THR A 74 -0.61 13.08 1.42
C THR A 74 0.25 13.01 0.15
N PRO A 75 0.84 11.85 -0.20
CA PRO A 75 1.66 11.76 -1.40
C PRO A 75 0.84 12.02 -2.66
N LEU A 76 -0.43 11.60 -2.70
CA LEU A 76 -1.29 11.82 -3.86
C LEU A 76 -1.66 13.29 -4.07
N CYS A 77 -2.00 14.02 -3.00
CA CYS A 77 -2.26 15.45 -3.06
C CYS A 77 -1.00 16.20 -3.52
N ASN A 78 0.16 15.87 -2.95
CA ASN A 78 1.44 16.47 -3.31
C ASN A 78 1.82 16.18 -4.77
N GLY A 79 1.64 14.94 -5.24
CA GLY A 79 1.90 14.54 -6.62
C GLY A 79 0.99 15.25 -7.61
N ILE A 80 -0.32 15.30 -7.34
CA ILE A 80 -1.30 15.99 -8.20
C ILE A 80 -1.03 17.50 -8.25
N ALA A 81 -0.79 18.13 -7.11
CA ALA A 81 -0.50 19.56 -7.05
C ALA A 81 0.78 19.91 -7.81
N THR A 82 1.82 19.08 -7.67
CA THR A 82 3.09 19.27 -8.36
C THR A 82 2.93 19.14 -9.88
N ALA A 83 2.20 18.14 -10.37
CA ALA A 83 1.96 18.00 -11.80
C ALA A 83 1.15 19.18 -12.36
N GLY A 84 0.13 19.64 -11.64
CA GLY A 84 -0.65 20.82 -12.03
C GLY A 84 0.22 22.08 -12.15
N TYR A 85 1.09 22.30 -11.17
CA TYR A 85 2.07 23.39 -11.20
C TYR A 85 3.02 23.30 -12.41
N ASN A 86 3.52 22.10 -12.74
CA ASN A 86 4.39 21.94 -13.90
C ASN A 86 3.67 22.31 -15.20
N TRP A 87 2.38 21.94 -15.34
CA TRP A 87 1.56 22.31 -16.50
C TRP A 87 1.38 23.82 -16.61
N ASP A 88 1.03 24.47 -15.48
CA ASP A 88 0.94 25.92 -15.41
C ASP A 88 2.27 26.63 -15.76
N GLU A 89 3.39 26.10 -15.26
CA GLU A 89 4.73 26.65 -15.48
C GLU A 89 5.15 26.54 -16.96
N ALA A 90 4.90 25.39 -17.59
CA ALA A 90 5.19 25.21 -19.01
C ALA A 90 4.36 26.15 -19.89
N GLU A 91 3.06 26.30 -19.60
CA GLU A 91 2.20 27.19 -20.37
C GLU A 91 2.57 28.67 -20.12
N TYR A 92 2.97 29.05 -18.90
CA TYR A 92 3.53 30.38 -18.62
C TYR A 92 4.82 30.65 -19.43
N LYS A 93 5.78 29.72 -19.41
CA LYS A 93 7.03 29.84 -20.19
C LYS A 93 6.76 29.97 -21.68
N ALA A 94 5.84 29.19 -22.23
CA ALA A 94 5.43 29.28 -23.64
C ALA A 94 4.79 30.64 -23.98
N ALA A 95 3.95 31.17 -23.08
CA ALA A 95 3.34 32.50 -23.25
C ALA A 95 4.40 33.62 -23.20
N VAL A 96 5.37 33.54 -22.30
CA VAL A 96 6.50 34.48 -22.23
C VAL A 96 7.32 34.45 -23.53
N ALA A 97 7.69 33.26 -24.01
CA ALA A 97 8.46 33.11 -25.25
C ALA A 97 7.70 33.68 -26.47
N THR A 98 6.39 33.45 -26.55
CA THR A 98 5.53 34.00 -27.61
C THR A 98 5.45 35.53 -27.54
N ALA A 99 5.26 36.09 -26.35
CA ALA A 99 5.22 37.54 -26.14
C ALA A 99 6.56 38.19 -26.51
N GLN A 100 7.69 37.56 -26.16
CA GLN A 100 9.03 38.00 -26.56
C GLN A 100 9.20 37.99 -28.08
N ALA A 101 8.82 36.90 -28.75
CA ALA A 101 8.90 36.79 -30.21
C ALA A 101 8.02 37.83 -30.94
N GLN A 102 6.87 38.17 -30.36
CA GLN A 102 5.93 39.15 -30.88
C GLN A 102 6.22 40.60 -30.44
N LYS A 103 7.25 40.81 -29.59
CA LYS A 103 7.55 42.11 -28.95
C LYS A 103 6.35 42.69 -28.19
N THR A 104 5.53 41.84 -27.59
CA THR A 104 4.40 42.20 -26.74
C THR A 104 4.67 41.80 -25.29
N THR A 105 3.82 42.23 -24.37
CA THR A 105 3.88 41.82 -22.96
C THR A 105 2.92 40.64 -22.73
N THR A 106 3.36 39.63 -21.97
CA THR A 106 2.47 38.53 -21.57
C THR A 106 1.43 39.01 -20.57
N GLN A 107 0.20 38.51 -20.67
CA GLN A 107 -0.86 38.72 -19.68
C GLN A 107 -0.96 37.55 -18.67
N LYS A 108 -0.19 36.48 -18.88
CA LYS A 108 -0.20 35.31 -17.99
C LYS A 108 0.72 35.55 -16.79
N THR A 109 0.23 35.27 -15.58
CA THR A 109 0.97 35.39 -14.34
C THR A 109 1.87 34.18 -14.10
N GLU A 110 3.04 34.40 -13.51
CA GLU A 110 3.93 33.32 -13.09
C GLU A 110 3.25 32.45 -12.03
N PRO A 111 3.17 31.13 -12.24
CA PRO A 111 2.53 30.23 -11.29
C PRO A 111 3.34 30.12 -10.01
N GLN A 112 2.65 29.95 -8.88
CA GLN A 112 3.27 29.79 -7.58
C GLN A 112 3.48 28.31 -7.29
N LYS A 113 4.69 27.95 -6.82
CA LYS A 113 5.00 26.58 -6.43
C LYS A 113 4.03 26.14 -5.31
N PRO A 114 3.40 24.96 -5.43
CA PRO A 114 2.46 24.49 -4.43
C PRO A 114 3.20 24.25 -3.11
N GLN A 115 2.56 24.63 -2.01
CA GLN A 115 3.04 24.21 -0.69
C GLN A 115 2.86 22.70 -0.56
N LYS A 116 3.85 22.02 0.03
CA LYS A 116 3.70 20.62 0.37
C LYS A 116 2.64 20.49 1.47
N TYR A 117 1.74 19.56 1.26
CA TYR A 117 0.76 19.14 2.25
C TYR A 117 1.39 18.08 3.14
N ASP A 118 1.12 18.20 4.43
CA ASP A 118 1.43 17.22 5.46
C ASP A 118 0.12 16.91 6.18
N LEU A 119 -0.58 15.89 5.71
CA LEU A 119 -1.84 15.45 6.32
C LEU A 119 -1.52 14.46 7.43
N GLU A 120 -2.31 14.51 8.51
CA GLU A 120 -2.07 13.69 9.70
C GLU A 120 -2.02 12.18 9.36
N ALA A 121 -1.00 11.51 9.90
CA ALA A 121 -0.78 10.08 9.73
C ALA A 121 -1.36 9.28 10.90
N CYS A 122 -1.79 8.05 10.63
CA CYS A 122 -2.16 7.11 11.68
C CYS A 122 -1.02 6.13 11.97
N ASP A 123 -0.74 5.87 13.25
CA ASP A 123 0.25 4.85 13.61
C ASP A 123 -0.32 3.44 13.43
N LEU A 124 0.51 2.54 12.87
CA LEU A 124 0.23 1.11 12.86
C LEU A 124 0.48 0.53 14.26
N GLU A 125 -0.54 -0.05 14.86
CA GLU A 125 -0.44 -0.75 16.14
C GLU A 125 -1.11 -2.12 16.06
N ASP A 126 -0.64 -3.05 16.89
CA ASP A 126 -1.18 -4.41 16.97
C ASP A 126 -2.48 -4.45 17.79
N VAL A 127 -3.45 -5.20 17.28
CA VAL A 127 -4.66 -5.59 18.03
C VAL A 127 -4.31 -6.77 18.93
N THR A 128 -4.65 -6.69 20.21
CA THR A 128 -4.28 -7.66 21.24
C THR A 128 -5.49 -8.18 22.02
N ARG A 129 -5.31 -9.28 22.77
CA ARG A 129 -6.36 -9.91 23.60
C ARG A 129 -5.92 -10.00 25.07
N THR A 130 -5.20 -8.99 25.56
CA THR A 130 -4.56 -9.02 26.89
C THR A 130 -5.51 -8.68 28.05
N SER A 131 -6.62 -7.98 27.80
CA SER A 131 -7.52 -7.55 28.86
C SER A 131 -8.33 -8.73 29.39
N LYS A 132 -8.62 -8.70 30.69
CA LYS A 132 -9.50 -9.72 31.28
C LYS A 132 -10.94 -9.49 30.83
N PRO A 133 -11.66 -10.56 30.43
CA PRO A 133 -13.10 -10.49 30.24
C PRO A 133 -13.83 -10.31 31.57
N GLY A 134 -15.16 -10.20 31.51
CA GLY A 134 -16.01 -10.18 32.70
C GLY A 134 -15.99 -11.51 33.47
N ASP A 135 -16.75 -11.55 34.56
CA ASP A 135 -16.82 -12.71 35.45
C ASP A 135 -17.87 -13.75 35.01
N GLY A 136 -18.84 -13.35 34.17
CA GLY A 136 -19.88 -14.23 33.63
C GLY A 136 -20.98 -14.61 34.62
N LEU A 137 -20.61 -15.14 35.79
CA LEU A 137 -21.54 -15.48 36.88
C LEU A 137 -20.93 -15.20 38.26
N HIS A 138 -21.62 -14.37 39.04
CA HIS A 138 -21.40 -14.19 40.47
C HIS A 138 -22.44 -14.96 41.29
N THR A 139 -21.97 -15.85 42.16
CA THR A 139 -22.84 -16.62 43.06
C THR A 139 -22.08 -17.01 44.32
N THR A 140 -22.80 -17.09 45.44
CA THR A 140 -22.29 -17.65 46.71
C THR A 140 -22.68 -19.12 46.90
N LEU A 141 -23.40 -19.72 45.94
CA LEU A 141 -23.87 -21.10 46.03
C LEU A 141 -22.75 -22.08 45.68
N ALA A 142 -22.22 -22.74 46.70
CA ALA A 142 -21.21 -23.78 46.53
C ALA A 142 -21.71 -24.93 45.63
N GLY A 143 -20.89 -25.32 44.66
CA GLY A 143 -21.19 -26.41 43.71
C GLY A 143 -22.07 -26.02 42.52
N LEU A 144 -22.57 -24.78 42.44
CA LEU A 144 -23.39 -24.35 41.29
C LEU A 144 -22.57 -24.30 40.00
N THR A 145 -21.37 -23.71 40.03
CA THR A 145 -20.47 -23.63 38.87
C THR A 145 -20.07 -25.01 38.36
N ASP A 146 -19.80 -25.94 39.27
CA ASP A 146 -19.48 -27.33 38.92
C ASP A 146 -20.69 -28.03 38.27
N ALA A 147 -21.90 -27.78 38.79
CA ALA A 147 -23.13 -28.33 38.24
C ALA A 147 -23.51 -27.75 36.88
N ILE A 148 -23.10 -26.52 36.55
CA ILE A 148 -23.24 -25.94 35.21
C ILE A 148 -22.39 -26.72 34.20
N GLY A 149 -21.23 -27.24 34.64
CA GLY A 149 -20.38 -28.12 33.84
C GLY A 149 -19.61 -27.42 32.72
N GLN A 150 -19.71 -26.09 32.61
CA GLN A 150 -18.99 -25.28 31.62
C GLN A 150 -18.89 -23.83 32.07
N LYS A 151 -17.99 -23.08 31.43
CA LYS A 151 -17.82 -21.66 31.69
C LYS A 151 -19.06 -20.88 31.27
N VAL A 152 -19.56 -20.01 32.14
CA VAL A 152 -20.65 -19.09 31.81
C VAL A 152 -20.10 -17.98 30.92
N PRO A 153 -20.69 -17.71 29.74
CA PRO A 153 -20.23 -16.68 28.84
C PRO A 153 -20.07 -15.30 29.48
N ASN A 154 -18.89 -14.70 29.29
CA ASN A 154 -18.40 -13.60 30.11
C ASN A 154 -17.88 -12.39 29.32
N GLY A 155 -18.33 -12.22 28.07
CA GLY A 155 -18.08 -11.00 27.32
C GLY A 155 -18.68 -9.76 28.00
N ASP A 156 -18.08 -8.60 27.78
CA ASP A 156 -18.57 -7.30 28.23
C ASP A 156 -19.56 -6.75 27.20
N LEU A 157 -20.84 -6.69 27.57
CA LEU A 157 -21.93 -6.23 26.69
C LEU A 157 -21.73 -4.77 26.28
N LYS A 158 -21.31 -3.91 27.20
CA LYS A 158 -21.12 -2.50 26.90
C LYS A 158 -20.01 -2.32 25.88
N LYS A 159 -18.86 -2.98 26.06
CA LYS A 159 -17.74 -2.86 25.12
C LYS A 159 -18.01 -3.52 23.77
N LEU A 160 -18.73 -4.65 23.75
CA LEU A 160 -19.20 -5.25 22.49
C LEU A 160 -20.12 -4.30 21.72
N LYS A 161 -21.01 -3.60 22.44
CA LYS A 161 -21.88 -2.59 21.85
C LYS A 161 -21.12 -1.35 21.38
N GLU A 162 -20.20 -0.83 22.19
CA GLU A 162 -19.34 0.30 21.82
C GLU A 162 -18.54 0.00 20.55
N LEU A 163 -17.96 -1.20 20.45
CA LEU A 163 -17.27 -1.66 19.23
C LEU A 163 -18.22 -1.67 18.02
N ALA A 164 -19.41 -2.27 18.17
CA ALA A 164 -20.39 -2.34 17.10
C ALA A 164 -20.85 -0.94 16.64
N ASP A 165 -21.21 -0.07 17.58
CA ASP A 165 -21.70 1.28 17.33
C ASP A 165 -20.61 2.14 16.67
N ALA A 166 -19.35 2.03 17.11
CA ALA A 166 -18.23 2.78 16.54
C ALA A 166 -18.01 2.41 15.06
N TRP A 167 -17.97 1.11 14.73
CA TRP A 167 -17.83 0.69 13.34
C TRP A 167 -19.07 0.99 12.49
N GLN A 168 -20.27 0.95 13.08
CA GLN A 168 -21.48 1.40 12.40
C GLN A 168 -21.41 2.89 12.06
N GLY A 169 -21.08 3.74 13.04
CA GLY A 169 -20.98 5.19 12.88
C GLY A 169 -19.96 5.56 11.82
N LEU A 170 -18.78 4.94 11.88
CA LEU A 170 -17.71 5.14 10.90
C LEU A 170 -18.14 4.74 9.49
N THR A 171 -18.62 3.50 9.30
CA THR A 171 -18.96 2.97 7.96
C THR A 171 -20.25 3.51 7.37
N SER A 172 -21.12 4.09 8.19
CA SER A 172 -22.37 4.75 7.74
C SER A 172 -22.20 6.26 7.55
N SER A 173 -21.06 6.84 7.96
CA SER A 173 -20.78 8.24 7.72
C SER A 173 -20.77 8.54 6.22
N GLY A 174 -21.44 9.62 5.80
CA GLY A 174 -21.47 10.03 4.39
C GLY A 174 -20.07 10.29 3.82
N ALA A 175 -19.16 10.79 4.68
CA ALA A 175 -17.77 11.06 4.33
C ALA A 175 -17.03 9.78 3.91
N LEU A 176 -17.04 8.72 4.75
CA LEU A 176 -16.31 7.49 4.44
C LEU A 176 -17.07 6.60 3.45
N SER A 177 -18.39 6.43 3.63
CA SER A 177 -19.20 5.57 2.75
C SER A 177 -19.28 6.09 1.32
N GLY A 178 -19.16 7.42 1.12
CA GLY A 178 -19.10 8.07 -0.19
C GLY A 178 -17.69 8.24 -0.76
N ALA A 179 -16.65 8.04 0.05
CA ALA A 179 -15.26 8.38 -0.31
C ALA A 179 -14.81 7.68 -1.60
N GLY A 180 -15.03 6.37 -1.73
CA GLY A 180 -14.63 5.63 -2.94
C GLY A 180 -15.30 6.17 -4.21
N ALA A 181 -16.59 6.53 -4.13
CA ALA A 181 -17.30 7.13 -5.26
C ALA A 181 -16.77 8.52 -5.61
N GLU A 182 -16.46 9.33 -4.60
CA GLU A 182 -15.91 10.68 -4.79
C GLU A 182 -14.50 10.63 -5.39
N ILE A 183 -13.63 9.76 -4.90
CA ILE A 183 -12.28 9.58 -5.46
C ILE A 183 -12.36 9.08 -6.92
N ARG A 184 -13.29 8.17 -7.24
CA ARG A 184 -13.55 7.76 -8.64
C ARG A 184 -14.06 8.91 -9.50
N ARG A 185 -14.91 9.80 -8.95
CA ARG A 185 -15.35 11.02 -9.64
C ARG A 185 -14.17 11.93 -9.96
N ILE A 186 -13.27 12.14 -8.99
CA ILE A 186 -12.02 12.89 -9.15
C ILE A 186 -11.15 12.22 -10.23
N ALA A 187 -10.93 10.91 -10.17
CA ALA A 187 -10.16 10.19 -11.19
C ALA A 187 -10.72 10.39 -12.62
N LYS A 188 -12.05 10.50 -12.75
CA LYS A 188 -12.71 10.71 -14.05
C LYS A 188 -12.47 12.10 -14.63
N THR A 189 -12.19 13.14 -13.83
CA THR A 189 -11.91 14.48 -14.36
C THR A 189 -10.64 14.46 -15.23
N PHE A 190 -9.67 13.62 -14.88
CA PHE A 190 -8.45 13.38 -15.65
C PHE A 190 -8.70 12.68 -17.00
N SER A 191 -9.83 11.98 -17.21
CA SER A 191 -10.15 11.37 -18.52
C SER A 191 -10.46 12.40 -19.59
N GLY A 192 -10.77 13.65 -19.20
CA GLY A 192 -10.97 14.76 -20.12
C GLY A 192 -9.67 15.36 -20.67
N ILE A 193 -8.52 14.99 -20.10
CA ILE A 193 -7.21 15.48 -20.50
C ILE A 193 -6.63 14.50 -21.52
N GLN A 194 -6.68 14.86 -22.80
CA GLN A 194 -6.09 14.06 -23.86
C GLN A 194 -4.56 14.27 -23.89
N ASP A 195 -3.82 13.19 -24.14
CA ASP A 195 -2.37 13.20 -24.43
C ASP A 195 -1.45 13.73 -23.30
N ALA A 196 -1.95 13.88 -22.07
CA ALA A 196 -1.11 14.16 -20.90
C ALA A 196 -0.42 12.86 -20.41
N PRO A 197 0.92 12.79 -20.36
CA PRO A 197 1.65 11.55 -20.05
C PRO A 197 1.48 11.06 -18.61
N ASP A 198 1.20 11.96 -17.67
CA ASP A 198 0.98 11.71 -16.24
C ASP A 198 -0.45 11.21 -15.93
N GLN A 199 -1.39 11.46 -16.84
CA GLN A 199 -2.82 11.17 -16.67
C GLN A 199 -3.12 9.70 -16.33
N PRO A 200 -2.57 8.67 -17.04
CA PRO A 200 -2.89 7.28 -16.73
C PRO A 200 -2.41 6.84 -15.36
N GLY A 201 -1.22 7.31 -14.95
CA GLY A 201 -0.63 7.00 -13.64
C GLY A 201 -1.46 7.61 -12.51
N MET A 202 -1.87 8.87 -12.63
CA MET A 202 -2.75 9.50 -11.66
C MET A 202 -4.09 8.80 -11.52
N GLN A 203 -4.69 8.37 -12.63
CA GLN A 203 -5.93 7.62 -12.59
C GLN A 203 -5.78 6.26 -11.91
N ASP A 204 -4.66 5.57 -12.12
CA ASP A 204 -4.39 4.30 -11.46
C ASP A 204 -4.24 4.49 -9.94
N LEU A 205 -3.48 5.49 -9.50
CA LEU A 205 -3.29 5.81 -8.09
C LEU A 205 -4.60 6.23 -7.41
N LEU A 206 -5.42 7.05 -8.06
CA LEU A 206 -6.75 7.42 -7.55
C LEU A 206 -7.69 6.20 -7.48
N LYS A 207 -7.62 5.27 -8.43
CA LYS A 207 -8.40 4.01 -8.38
C LYS A 207 -7.96 3.13 -7.21
N LYS A 208 -6.66 3.03 -6.93
CA LYS A 208 -6.12 2.31 -5.77
C LYS A 208 -6.64 2.92 -4.46
N LEU A 209 -6.56 4.25 -4.32
CA LEU A 209 -7.09 4.96 -3.15
C LEU A 209 -8.61 4.75 -2.99
N ALA A 210 -9.37 4.79 -4.09
CA ALA A 210 -10.81 4.54 -4.06
C ALA A 210 -11.16 3.09 -3.64
N ALA A 211 -10.38 2.11 -4.09
CA ALA A 211 -10.53 0.72 -3.66
C ALA A 211 -10.24 0.55 -2.16
N GLY A 212 -9.27 1.31 -1.63
CA GLY A 212 -9.01 1.38 -0.19
C GLY A 212 -10.23 1.83 0.62
N ALA A 213 -10.89 2.91 0.19
CA ALA A 213 -12.12 3.38 0.84
C ALA A 213 -13.22 2.31 0.86
N ASP A 214 -13.46 1.64 -0.27
CA ASP A 214 -14.46 0.58 -0.37
C ASP A 214 -14.11 -0.61 0.55
N ALA A 215 -12.82 -0.97 0.62
CA ALA A 215 -12.32 -2.05 1.47
C ALA A 215 -12.49 -1.75 2.97
N VAL A 216 -12.19 -0.52 3.40
CA VAL A 216 -12.43 -0.05 4.79
C VAL A 216 -13.91 -0.22 5.14
N VAL A 217 -14.82 0.28 4.28
CA VAL A 217 -16.27 0.22 4.54
C VAL A 217 -16.75 -1.23 4.61
N ALA A 218 -16.29 -2.08 3.70
CA ALA A 218 -16.65 -3.50 3.70
C ALA A 218 -16.15 -4.22 4.96
N ALA A 219 -14.90 -4.02 5.32
CA ALA A 219 -14.27 -4.66 6.48
C ALA A 219 -14.86 -4.17 7.81
N GLY A 220 -15.13 -2.88 7.94
CA GLY A 220 -15.79 -2.33 9.11
C GLY A 220 -17.20 -2.89 9.32
N LYS A 221 -17.97 -3.13 8.25
CA LYS A 221 -19.30 -3.79 8.34
C LYS A 221 -19.21 -5.23 8.85
N VAL A 222 -18.14 -5.95 8.53
CA VAL A 222 -17.88 -7.30 9.05
C VAL A 222 -17.67 -7.24 10.57
N VAL A 223 -16.84 -6.31 11.05
CA VAL A 223 -16.61 -6.11 12.50
C VAL A 223 -17.90 -5.73 13.21
N GLN A 224 -18.63 -4.74 12.69
CA GLN A 224 -19.91 -4.28 13.23
C GLN A 224 -20.90 -5.44 13.38
N THR A 225 -21.08 -6.23 12.32
CA THR A 225 -22.06 -7.33 12.28
C THR A 225 -21.69 -8.42 13.27
N ALA A 226 -20.40 -8.79 13.34
CA ALA A 226 -19.91 -9.79 14.27
C ALA A 226 -20.10 -9.35 15.73
N ALA A 227 -19.69 -8.12 16.07
CA ALA A 227 -19.82 -7.57 17.42
C ALA A 227 -21.27 -7.45 17.87
N SER A 228 -22.17 -6.95 17.00
CA SER A 228 -23.60 -6.84 17.28
C SER A 228 -24.25 -8.21 17.51
N ALA A 229 -23.95 -9.18 16.65
CA ALA A 229 -24.52 -10.52 16.76
C ALA A 229 -24.09 -11.23 18.04
N HIS A 230 -22.84 -11.02 18.48
CA HIS A 230 -22.35 -11.53 19.74
C HIS A 230 -23.04 -10.83 20.92
N HIS A 231 -23.04 -9.49 20.95
CA HIS A 231 -23.72 -8.68 21.97
C HIS A 231 -25.16 -9.17 22.20
N ASP A 232 -25.97 -9.20 21.15
CA ASP A 232 -27.40 -9.50 21.24
C ASP A 232 -27.65 -10.92 21.74
N ALA A 233 -26.84 -11.89 21.28
CA ALA A 233 -27.00 -13.27 21.69
C ALA A 233 -26.53 -13.50 23.14
N LEU A 234 -25.51 -12.78 23.60
CA LEU A 234 -25.04 -12.84 24.98
C LEU A 234 -26.05 -12.19 25.95
N ASP A 235 -26.60 -11.03 25.59
CA ASP A 235 -27.64 -10.33 26.36
C ASP A 235 -28.90 -11.20 26.49
N ALA A 236 -29.36 -11.80 25.38
CA ALA A 236 -30.49 -12.72 25.38
C ALA A 236 -30.26 -13.94 26.28
N LEU A 237 -29.06 -14.55 26.23
CA LEU A 237 -28.70 -15.67 27.10
C LEU A 237 -28.73 -15.26 28.58
N ARG A 238 -28.11 -14.13 28.94
CA ARG A 238 -28.09 -13.65 30.33
C ARG A 238 -29.48 -13.37 30.87
N LYS A 239 -30.33 -12.70 30.08
CA LYS A 239 -31.73 -12.43 30.43
C LYS A 239 -32.52 -13.73 30.63
N SER A 240 -32.32 -14.72 29.77
CA SER A 240 -32.96 -16.03 29.91
C SER A 240 -32.55 -16.72 31.23
N ILE A 241 -31.25 -16.72 31.57
CA ILE A 241 -30.75 -17.28 32.83
C ILE A 241 -31.33 -16.54 34.05
N VAL A 242 -31.35 -15.21 34.03
CA VAL A 242 -31.95 -14.38 35.11
C VAL A 242 -33.44 -14.70 35.29
N GLN A 243 -34.19 -14.91 34.20
CA GLN A 243 -35.62 -15.22 34.26
C GLN A 243 -35.91 -16.61 34.84
N GLN A 244 -35.10 -17.63 34.53
CA GLN A 244 -35.31 -18.99 35.01
C GLN A 244 -34.75 -19.24 36.42
N ALA A 245 -33.75 -18.47 36.87
CA ALA A 245 -33.08 -18.73 38.15
C ALA A 245 -34.00 -18.73 39.39
N PRO A 246 -35.00 -17.84 39.55
CA PRO A 246 -35.86 -17.82 40.75
C PRO A 246 -36.68 -19.10 40.93
N THR A 247 -37.09 -19.75 39.84
CA THR A 247 -37.87 -20.98 39.89
C THR A 247 -36.96 -22.18 40.20
N LEU A 248 -35.75 -22.20 39.62
CA LEU A 248 -34.78 -23.28 39.80
C LEU A 248 -34.10 -23.27 41.18
N LEU A 249 -33.90 -22.09 41.77
CA LEU A 249 -33.15 -21.87 43.02
C LEU A 249 -34.05 -21.25 44.10
N THR A 250 -35.28 -21.74 44.22
CA THR A 250 -36.33 -21.17 45.08
C THR A 250 -35.85 -21.06 46.54
N GLY A 251 -35.75 -19.84 47.07
CA GLY A 251 -35.30 -19.59 48.45
C GLY A 251 -33.80 -19.81 48.71
N LEU A 252 -33.02 -20.13 47.68
CA LEU A 252 -31.56 -20.26 47.74
C LEU A 252 -30.84 -19.00 47.25
N ILE A 253 -31.53 -18.14 46.50
CA ILE A 253 -31.02 -16.87 45.99
C ILE A 253 -32.00 -15.74 46.29
N GLY A 254 -31.49 -14.51 46.33
CA GLY A 254 -32.30 -13.29 46.21
C GLY A 254 -32.74 -13.05 44.76
N THR A 255 -33.19 -11.83 44.45
CA THR A 255 -33.58 -11.49 43.08
C THR A 255 -32.34 -11.45 42.18
N PRO A 256 -32.24 -12.32 41.16
CA PRO A 256 -31.10 -12.33 40.26
C PRO A 256 -31.08 -11.07 39.38
N THR A 257 -29.89 -10.60 39.05
CA THR A 257 -29.67 -9.44 38.18
C THR A 257 -28.64 -9.77 37.11
N THR A 258 -28.55 -8.93 36.08
CA THR A 258 -27.46 -8.95 35.10
C THR A 258 -26.96 -7.53 34.91
N ASP A 259 -25.65 -7.41 34.68
CA ASP A 259 -24.99 -6.18 34.24
C ASP A 259 -24.18 -6.45 32.96
N ASP A 260 -23.31 -5.52 32.60
CA ASP A 260 -22.51 -5.58 31.38
C ASP A 260 -21.54 -6.78 31.37
N THR A 261 -21.09 -7.26 32.52
CA THR A 261 -20.01 -8.27 32.61
C THR A 261 -20.45 -9.60 33.21
N SER A 262 -21.60 -9.65 33.87
CA SER A 262 -22.00 -10.80 34.68
C SER A 262 -23.51 -10.95 34.89
N ILE A 263 -23.89 -12.17 35.26
CA ILE A 263 -25.13 -12.46 35.97
C ILE A 263 -24.80 -12.52 37.46
N THR A 264 -25.62 -11.94 38.33
CA THR A 264 -25.46 -12.03 39.78
C THR A 264 -26.62 -12.79 40.42
N PHE A 265 -26.30 -13.84 41.15
CA PHE A 265 -27.19 -14.57 42.04
C PHE A 265 -26.86 -14.19 43.49
N PRO A 266 -27.56 -13.18 44.06
CA PRO A 266 -27.27 -12.73 45.41
C PRO A 266 -27.76 -13.74 46.45
N ALA A 267 -27.20 -13.67 47.66
CA ALA A 267 -27.72 -14.42 48.80
C ALA A 267 -29.18 -14.04 49.11
N PRO A 268 -30.01 -14.97 49.59
CA PRO A 268 -31.39 -14.67 49.96
C PRO A 268 -31.43 -13.80 51.22
N ALA A 269 -32.45 -12.94 51.34
CA ALA A 269 -32.63 -12.05 52.50
C ALA A 269 -32.85 -12.82 53.82
N THR A 270 -33.34 -14.05 53.73
CA THR A 270 -33.53 -14.96 54.87
C THR A 270 -32.85 -16.29 54.57
N ALA A 271 -32.31 -16.95 55.61
CA ALA A 271 -31.73 -18.27 55.47
C ALA A 271 -32.76 -19.28 54.93
N SER A 272 -32.31 -20.15 54.01
CA SER A 272 -33.13 -21.22 53.47
C SER A 272 -33.55 -22.19 54.58
N THR A 273 -34.83 -22.57 54.61
CA THR A 273 -35.36 -23.60 55.52
C THR A 273 -35.17 -25.03 54.97
N LYS A 274 -34.57 -25.17 53.79
CA LYS A 274 -34.37 -26.47 53.10
C LYS A 274 -33.21 -27.23 53.72
N SER A 275 -33.31 -28.57 53.75
CA SER A 275 -32.21 -29.42 54.20
C SER A 275 -31.00 -29.27 53.27
N ALA A 276 -29.78 -29.54 53.76
CA ALA A 276 -28.59 -29.50 52.91
C ALA A 276 -28.68 -30.45 51.70
N ALA A 277 -29.38 -31.58 51.84
CA ALA A 277 -29.64 -32.51 50.75
C ALA A 277 -30.54 -31.89 49.67
N ASP A 278 -31.64 -31.25 50.06
CA ASP A 278 -32.55 -30.59 49.13
C ASP A 278 -31.88 -29.42 48.41
N GLN A 279 -31.09 -28.61 49.14
CA GLN A 279 -30.29 -27.53 48.55
C GLN A 279 -29.35 -28.07 47.47
N LYS A 280 -28.62 -29.16 47.77
CA LYS A 280 -27.71 -29.80 46.81
C LYS A 280 -28.45 -30.33 45.57
N THR A 281 -29.64 -30.91 45.75
CA THR A 281 -30.46 -31.39 44.63
C THR A 281 -30.93 -30.24 43.74
N GLU A 282 -31.38 -29.12 44.31
CA GLU A 282 -31.79 -27.94 43.55
C GLU A 282 -30.62 -27.27 42.84
N ILE A 283 -29.48 -27.09 43.51
CA ILE A 283 -28.27 -26.54 42.90
C ILE A 283 -27.83 -27.39 41.70
N THR A 284 -27.85 -28.72 41.84
CA THR A 284 -27.51 -29.63 40.73
C THR A 284 -28.45 -29.46 39.54
N LYS A 285 -29.78 -29.46 39.78
CA LYS A 285 -30.77 -29.29 38.71
C LYS A 285 -30.68 -27.91 38.05
N ALA A 286 -30.50 -26.86 38.85
CA ALA A 286 -30.33 -25.49 38.37
C ALA A 286 -29.08 -25.37 37.50
N GLY A 287 -27.95 -25.92 37.96
CA GLY A 287 -26.71 -25.95 37.19
C GLY A 287 -26.89 -26.64 35.85
N GLN A 288 -27.46 -27.85 35.82
CA GLN A 288 -27.75 -28.58 34.58
C GLN A 288 -28.68 -27.82 33.63
N SER A 289 -29.72 -27.17 34.17
CA SER A 289 -30.64 -26.34 33.38
C SER A 289 -29.94 -25.13 32.78
N ILE A 290 -29.10 -24.43 33.56
CA ILE A 290 -28.31 -23.29 33.08
C ILE A 290 -27.29 -23.74 32.03
N GLY A 291 -26.61 -24.86 32.26
CA GLY A 291 -25.71 -25.48 31.28
C GLY A 291 -26.43 -25.76 29.96
N THR A 292 -27.65 -26.30 30.02
CA THR A 292 -28.50 -26.53 28.85
C THR A 292 -28.91 -25.22 28.17
N SER A 293 -29.25 -24.17 28.93
CA SER A 293 -29.56 -22.85 28.36
C SER A 293 -28.37 -22.26 27.59
N ILE A 294 -27.15 -22.42 28.09
CA ILE A 294 -25.93 -21.97 27.41
C ILE A 294 -25.71 -22.77 26.11
N THR A 295 -25.76 -24.10 26.15
CA THR A 295 -25.51 -24.93 24.95
C THR A 295 -26.58 -24.81 23.88
N SER A 296 -27.84 -24.63 24.27
CA SER A 296 -28.97 -24.44 23.34
C SER A 296 -29.19 -22.99 22.92
N SER A 297 -28.48 -22.04 23.52
CA SER A 297 -28.61 -20.62 23.16
C SER A 297 -28.18 -20.35 21.73
N SER A 298 -28.74 -19.28 21.17
CA SER A 298 -28.27 -18.75 19.88
C SER A 298 -26.85 -18.19 19.95
N LEU A 299 -26.24 -18.03 21.13
CA LEU A 299 -24.90 -17.45 21.26
C LEU A 299 -23.86 -18.25 20.51
N VAL A 300 -23.77 -19.56 20.78
CA VAL A 300 -22.82 -20.44 20.09
C VAL A 300 -23.10 -20.44 18.59
N ALA A 301 -24.37 -20.55 18.19
CA ALA A 301 -24.75 -20.53 16.78
C ALA A 301 -24.43 -19.19 16.08
N LYS A 302 -24.65 -18.04 16.74
CA LYS A 302 -24.40 -16.70 16.18
C LYS A 302 -22.92 -16.39 16.07
N VAL A 303 -22.14 -16.73 17.11
CA VAL A 303 -20.68 -16.64 17.13
C VAL A 303 -20.08 -17.50 16.02
N LEU A 304 -20.60 -18.71 15.79
CA LEU A 304 -20.13 -19.59 14.71
C LEU A 304 -20.64 -19.20 13.31
N ALA A 305 -21.84 -18.59 13.20
CA ALA A 305 -22.44 -18.22 11.91
C ALA A 305 -22.03 -16.85 11.39
N HIS A 306 -21.53 -15.97 12.27
CA HIS A 306 -20.98 -14.65 11.91
C HIS A 306 -19.52 -14.54 12.36
N PRO A 307 -18.64 -15.47 11.94
CA PRO A 307 -17.22 -15.28 12.12
C PRO A 307 -16.81 -14.05 11.31
N PRO A 308 -16.00 -13.15 11.86
CA PRO A 308 -15.45 -12.01 11.12
C PRO A 308 -14.42 -12.53 10.11
N THR A 309 -14.90 -13.06 8.98
CA THR A 309 -14.09 -13.71 7.94
C THR A 309 -13.27 -12.72 7.12
N ALA A 310 -12.24 -13.24 6.45
CA ALA A 310 -11.47 -12.57 5.40
C ALA A 310 -12.36 -11.77 4.44
N VAL A 311 -12.09 -10.46 4.31
CA VAL A 311 -12.55 -9.69 3.15
C VAL A 311 -11.60 -10.03 2.01
N ALA A 312 -12.14 -10.57 0.91
CA ALA A 312 -11.34 -10.93 -0.24
C ALA A 312 -10.51 -9.72 -0.71
N ASP A 313 -9.24 -9.97 -1.04
CA ASP A 313 -8.30 -8.97 -1.54
C ASP A 313 -7.96 -7.80 -0.59
N ILE A 314 -8.31 -7.84 0.70
CA ILE A 314 -7.95 -6.76 1.64
C ILE A 314 -6.43 -6.61 1.78
N ASP A 315 -5.67 -7.70 1.82
CA ASP A 315 -4.21 -7.67 1.87
C ASP A 315 -3.61 -7.09 0.58
N LYS A 316 -4.16 -7.50 -0.57
CA LYS A 316 -3.78 -6.97 -1.88
C LYS A 316 -4.06 -5.47 -1.98
N THR A 317 -5.20 -5.03 -1.47
CA THR A 317 -5.60 -3.62 -1.45
C THR A 317 -4.67 -2.84 -0.53
N THR A 318 -4.39 -3.35 0.66
CA THR A 318 -3.46 -2.75 1.63
C THR A 318 -2.08 -2.57 1.02
N LYS A 319 -1.57 -3.60 0.33
CA LYS A 319 -0.29 -3.52 -0.39
C LYS A 319 -0.32 -2.47 -1.51
N ALA A 320 -1.40 -2.43 -2.30
CA ALA A 320 -1.54 -1.43 -3.36
C ALA A 320 -1.59 0.01 -2.81
N LEU A 321 -2.14 0.22 -1.62
CA LEU A 321 -2.16 1.51 -0.94
C LEU A 321 -0.78 1.91 -0.41
N SER A 322 -0.04 0.98 0.20
CA SER A 322 1.33 1.25 0.68
C SER A 322 2.28 1.65 -0.46
N ASP A 323 1.98 1.22 -1.68
CA ASP A 323 2.79 1.52 -2.87
C ASP A 323 2.48 2.89 -3.48
N ILE A 324 1.45 3.62 -3.03
CA ILE A 324 1.08 4.94 -3.59
C ILE A 324 2.21 5.96 -3.41
N GLY A 325 2.76 6.10 -2.19
CA GLY A 325 3.86 7.01 -1.91
C GLY A 325 5.09 6.74 -2.79
N PRO A 326 5.66 5.52 -2.72
CA PRO A 326 6.80 5.13 -3.56
C PRO A 326 6.54 5.32 -5.06
N SER A 327 5.33 4.98 -5.54
CA SER A 327 4.99 5.15 -6.97
C SER A 327 5.03 6.61 -7.43
N ILE A 328 4.69 7.55 -6.55
CA ILE A 328 4.71 8.99 -6.85
C ILE A 328 6.14 9.53 -6.81
N GLU A 329 6.95 9.08 -5.84
CA GLU A 329 8.36 9.47 -5.74
C GLU A 329 9.18 8.95 -6.92
N LEU A 330 8.93 7.71 -7.34
CA LEU A 330 9.56 7.08 -8.51
C LEU A 330 9.13 7.72 -9.84
N ALA A 331 7.88 8.19 -9.93
CA ALA A 331 7.38 8.82 -11.16
C ALA A 331 8.00 10.21 -11.40
N GLY A 332 8.43 10.90 -10.34
CA GLY A 332 8.94 12.27 -10.41
C GLY A 332 7.94 13.30 -10.96
N PRO A 333 8.22 14.61 -10.84
CA PRO A 333 7.46 15.64 -11.53
C PRO A 333 7.65 15.51 -13.05
N PRO A 334 6.60 15.51 -13.89
CA PRO A 334 6.76 15.62 -15.33
C PRO A 334 7.38 16.99 -15.67
N ASP A 335 8.62 17.01 -16.18
CA ASP A 335 9.28 18.23 -16.63
C ASP A 335 8.76 18.65 -18.01
N LEU A 336 7.76 19.53 -18.00
CA LEU A 336 7.09 20.01 -19.20
C LEU A 336 7.87 21.14 -19.90
N THR A 337 8.99 21.60 -19.32
CA THR A 337 9.85 22.62 -19.92
C THR A 337 10.69 22.07 -21.09
N LYS A 338 10.68 20.75 -21.28
CA LYS A 338 11.32 20.03 -22.38
C LYS A 338 10.36 19.58 -23.49
N GLN A 339 9.05 19.90 -23.41
CA GLN A 339 8.10 19.54 -24.47
C GLN A 339 8.04 20.58 -25.60
N SER A 340 8.75 20.28 -26.69
CA SER A 340 8.50 20.92 -27.99
C SER A 340 7.18 20.39 -28.61
N PRO A 341 6.42 21.17 -29.40
CA PRO A 341 5.10 20.76 -29.85
C PRO A 341 5.18 19.60 -30.86
N GLY A 342 4.82 18.40 -30.40
CA GLY A 342 4.38 17.30 -31.25
C GLY A 342 5.33 16.12 -31.31
N THR A 343 5.13 15.14 -30.43
CA THR A 343 5.60 13.77 -30.65
C THR A 343 4.61 12.78 -30.05
N THR A 344 3.91 12.06 -30.92
CA THR A 344 3.14 10.86 -30.57
C THR A 344 4.06 9.82 -29.95
N LYS A 345 3.80 9.43 -28.69
CA LYS A 345 4.38 8.24 -28.05
C LYS A 345 4.05 7.01 -28.92
N PRO A 346 5.02 6.19 -29.36
CA PRO A 346 4.71 5.03 -30.18
C PRO A 346 3.90 4.01 -29.37
N THR A 347 2.65 3.76 -29.75
CA THR A 347 1.78 2.72 -29.15
C THR A 347 1.86 1.40 -29.90
N GLY A 348 2.99 1.12 -30.55
CA GLY A 348 3.24 -0.11 -31.32
C GLY A 348 4.58 -0.77 -30.95
N PRO A 349 4.80 -2.03 -31.37
CA PRO A 349 6.08 -2.70 -31.18
C PRO A 349 7.19 -1.86 -31.84
N ILE A 350 8.20 -1.50 -31.06
CA ILE A 350 9.39 -0.81 -31.56
C ILE A 350 10.32 -1.84 -32.17
N THR A 351 10.64 -1.66 -33.45
CA THR A 351 11.66 -2.44 -34.14
C THR A 351 12.90 -1.58 -34.32
N ILE A 352 14.04 -2.11 -33.89
CA ILE A 352 15.38 -1.56 -34.08
C ILE A 352 16.20 -2.53 -34.93
N THR A 353 17.39 -2.11 -35.35
CA THR A 353 18.39 -3.00 -35.95
C THR A 353 19.28 -3.58 -34.86
N ASP A 354 19.55 -4.88 -34.84
CA ASP A 354 20.50 -5.51 -33.91
C ASP A 354 21.96 -5.29 -34.31
N LYS A 355 22.91 -5.78 -33.50
CA LYS A 355 24.36 -5.70 -33.76
C LYS A 355 24.84 -6.30 -35.09
N ASP A 356 24.07 -7.22 -35.68
CA ASP A 356 24.41 -7.91 -36.93
C ASP A 356 23.66 -7.31 -38.13
N GLY A 357 22.86 -6.25 -37.92
CA GLY A 357 22.10 -5.59 -38.97
C GLY A 357 20.69 -6.14 -39.20
N ASN A 358 20.22 -7.09 -38.38
CA ASN A 358 18.90 -7.70 -38.54
C ASN A 358 17.81 -6.93 -37.76
N PRO A 359 16.53 -7.01 -38.16
CA PRO A 359 15.44 -6.43 -37.39
C PRO A 359 15.25 -7.13 -36.04
N MET A 360 15.27 -6.36 -34.96
CA MET A 360 14.98 -6.79 -33.59
C MET A 360 13.75 -6.04 -33.09
N THR A 361 12.69 -6.77 -32.75
CA THR A 361 11.48 -6.19 -32.14
C THR A 361 11.55 -6.32 -30.64
N LEU A 362 11.41 -5.19 -29.94
CA LEU A 362 11.49 -5.15 -28.48
C LEU A 362 10.21 -5.70 -27.84
N SER A 363 10.36 -6.48 -26.77
CA SER A 363 9.26 -6.87 -25.90
C SER A 363 8.72 -5.67 -25.11
N ALA A 364 7.56 -5.81 -24.47
CA ALA A 364 7.00 -4.78 -23.60
C ALA A 364 7.94 -4.46 -22.41
N ASP A 365 8.64 -5.46 -21.87
CA ASP A 365 9.58 -5.28 -20.76
C ASP A 365 10.85 -4.56 -21.22
N GLN A 366 11.42 -4.94 -22.38
CA GLN A 366 12.58 -4.26 -22.97
C GLN A 366 12.27 -2.80 -23.31
N LEU A 367 11.07 -2.55 -23.83
CA LEU A 367 10.62 -1.18 -24.12
C LEU A 367 10.42 -0.37 -22.83
N ARG A 368 9.86 -0.97 -21.78
CA ARG A 368 9.72 -0.33 -20.46
C ARG A 368 11.10 0.04 -19.91
N ASN A 369 12.04 -0.89 -19.92
CA ASN A 369 13.40 -0.65 -19.40
C ASN A 369 14.13 0.43 -20.22
N ALA A 370 14.01 0.40 -21.56
CA ALA A 370 14.57 1.44 -22.42
C ALA A 370 13.96 2.82 -22.13
N GLN A 371 12.65 2.90 -21.92
CA GLN A 371 11.99 4.15 -21.54
C GLN A 371 12.47 4.62 -20.16
N THR A 372 12.65 3.72 -19.19
CA THR A 372 13.21 4.08 -17.88
C THR A 372 14.61 4.68 -17.99
N ILE A 373 15.49 4.13 -18.83
CA ILE A 373 16.84 4.70 -19.08
C ILE A 373 16.76 6.13 -19.64
N VAL A 374 15.81 6.36 -20.57
CA VAL A 374 15.59 7.68 -21.20
C VAL A 374 15.01 8.68 -20.20
N ASP A 375 13.98 8.27 -19.47
CA ASP A 375 13.30 9.11 -18.48
C ASP A 375 14.28 9.51 -17.37
N GLU A 376 15.10 8.58 -16.92
CA GLU A 376 16.11 8.81 -15.89
C GLU A 376 17.24 9.72 -16.37
N GLY A 377 17.72 9.52 -17.60
CA GLY A 377 18.69 10.43 -18.20
C GLY A 377 18.13 11.85 -18.35
N HIS A 378 16.88 11.99 -18.79
CA HIS A 378 16.22 13.29 -18.85
C HIS A 378 16.03 13.93 -17.46
N ARG A 379 15.69 13.13 -16.43
CA ARG A 379 15.57 13.57 -15.03
C ARG A 379 16.88 14.13 -14.51
N LEU A 380 17.99 13.47 -14.84
CA LEU A 380 19.35 13.87 -14.45
C LEU A 380 19.96 14.98 -15.32
N GLY A 381 19.25 15.41 -16.38
CA GLY A 381 19.73 16.44 -17.29
C GLY A 381 20.84 15.98 -18.24
N GLN A 382 20.96 14.67 -18.45
CA GLN A 382 21.90 14.05 -19.39
C GLN A 382 21.60 14.52 -20.81
N SER A 383 22.66 14.66 -21.61
CA SER A 383 22.55 14.98 -23.03
C SER A 383 21.97 13.80 -23.82
N ASP A 384 21.42 14.09 -25.00
CA ASP A 384 20.92 13.05 -25.90
C ASP A 384 21.97 11.98 -26.21
N LYS A 385 23.24 12.40 -26.33
CA LYS A 385 24.38 11.51 -26.57
C LYS A 385 24.64 10.60 -25.37
N GLU A 386 24.56 11.12 -24.15
CA GLU A 386 24.72 10.33 -22.92
C GLU A 386 23.59 9.31 -22.73
N ILE A 387 22.35 9.70 -23.06
CA ILE A 387 21.21 8.79 -23.04
C ILE A 387 21.36 7.68 -24.10
N GLN A 388 21.83 8.02 -25.30
CA GLN A 388 22.13 7.03 -26.34
C GLN A 388 23.28 6.10 -25.91
N ILE A 389 24.27 6.60 -25.17
CA ILE A 389 25.35 5.76 -24.59
C ILE A 389 24.74 4.75 -23.61
N ALA A 390 23.87 5.18 -22.69
CA ALA A 390 23.21 4.28 -21.75
C ALA A 390 22.34 3.23 -22.45
N LEU A 391 21.54 3.63 -23.45
CA LEU A 391 20.76 2.68 -24.26
C LEU A 391 21.64 1.65 -24.97
N MET A 392 22.77 2.08 -25.55
CA MET A 392 23.74 1.18 -26.17
C MET A 392 24.36 0.22 -25.16
N THR A 393 24.71 0.70 -23.96
CA THR A 393 25.25 -0.14 -22.89
C THR A 393 24.22 -1.17 -22.47
N ALA A 394 22.98 -0.80 -22.15
CA ALA A 394 21.96 -1.77 -21.76
C ALA A 394 21.59 -2.77 -22.89
N LEU A 395 21.60 -2.34 -24.16
CA LEU A 395 21.46 -3.25 -25.30
C LEU A 395 22.60 -4.29 -25.34
N THR A 396 23.82 -3.85 -25.11
CA THR A 396 25.01 -4.72 -25.15
C THR A 396 25.05 -5.68 -23.98
N GLU A 397 24.75 -5.20 -22.77
CA GLU A 397 24.88 -5.97 -21.53
C GLU A 397 23.74 -6.96 -21.33
N SER A 398 22.51 -6.60 -21.73
CA SER A 398 21.34 -7.37 -21.33
C SER A 398 20.25 -7.52 -22.39
N ASP A 399 20.47 -7.00 -23.60
CA ASP A 399 19.41 -6.72 -24.58
C ASP A 399 18.27 -5.87 -23.97
N LEU A 400 18.56 -4.92 -23.08
CA LEU A 400 17.58 -4.12 -22.32
C LEU A 400 16.70 -4.93 -21.35
N LYS A 401 17.10 -6.14 -20.97
CA LYS A 401 16.35 -6.98 -20.02
C LYS A 401 16.88 -6.75 -18.60
N ASN A 402 15.98 -6.71 -17.63
CA ASN A 402 16.38 -6.69 -16.23
C ASN A 402 16.74 -8.12 -15.79
N GLN A 403 18.01 -8.51 -15.87
CA GLN A 403 18.42 -9.90 -15.65
C GLN A 403 18.89 -10.12 -14.19
N GLY A 404 18.43 -11.21 -13.59
CA GLY A 404 18.90 -11.65 -12.26
C GLY A 404 20.21 -12.43 -12.33
N SER A 405 20.68 -12.96 -11.19
CA SER A 405 21.86 -13.82 -11.11
C SER A 405 21.57 -15.09 -10.29
N SER A 406 22.13 -16.21 -10.75
CA SER A 406 22.09 -17.50 -10.04
C SER A 406 22.86 -17.51 -8.71
N VAL A 407 23.84 -16.61 -8.53
CA VAL A 407 24.57 -16.44 -7.25
C VAL A 407 23.73 -15.69 -6.23
N PHE A 408 22.77 -14.89 -6.69
CA PHE A 408 21.87 -14.10 -5.86
C PHE A 408 20.42 -14.54 -6.10
N PRO A 409 19.98 -15.69 -5.55
CA PRO A 409 18.65 -16.25 -5.83
C PRO A 409 17.49 -15.28 -5.58
N GLN A 410 17.65 -14.33 -4.65
CA GLN A 410 16.65 -13.28 -4.37
C GLN A 410 16.35 -12.37 -5.57
N THR A 411 17.25 -12.30 -6.57
CA THR A 411 17.04 -11.53 -7.80
C THR A 411 15.98 -12.13 -8.71
N ALA A 412 15.66 -13.43 -8.54
CA ALA A 412 14.70 -14.13 -9.39
C ALA A 412 13.28 -13.53 -9.35
N SER A 413 12.88 -12.92 -8.23
CA SER A 413 11.59 -12.23 -8.12
C SER A 413 11.58 -10.83 -8.72
N LEU A 414 12.76 -10.26 -9.02
CA LEU A 414 12.94 -8.90 -9.52
C LEU A 414 13.30 -8.88 -11.01
N ALA A 415 13.74 -10.01 -11.56
CA ALA A 415 14.12 -10.13 -12.96
C ALA A 415 12.90 -10.13 -13.90
N ASP A 416 13.12 -9.64 -15.13
CA ASP A 416 12.18 -9.84 -16.23
C ASP A 416 11.98 -11.34 -16.50
N LYS A 417 10.86 -11.69 -17.13
CA LYS A 417 10.48 -13.08 -17.39
C LYS A 417 10.59 -13.43 -18.87
N ASP A 418 11.04 -14.65 -19.16
CA ASP A 418 11.00 -15.20 -20.50
C ASP A 418 9.56 -15.53 -20.94
N ALA A 419 9.38 -15.97 -22.18
CA ALA A 419 8.07 -16.33 -22.72
C ALA A 419 7.37 -17.48 -21.96
N ASN A 420 8.11 -18.26 -21.17
CA ASN A 420 7.58 -19.36 -20.35
C ASN A 420 7.31 -18.92 -18.90
N GLY A 421 7.55 -17.64 -18.57
CA GLY A 421 7.37 -17.10 -17.23
C GLY A 421 8.53 -17.38 -16.27
N ASN A 422 9.65 -17.91 -16.76
CA ASN A 422 10.86 -18.11 -15.95
C ASN A 422 11.64 -16.80 -15.85
N PRO A 423 12.24 -16.51 -14.70
CA PRO A 423 13.04 -15.29 -14.56
C PRO A 423 14.31 -15.40 -15.42
N ILE A 424 14.62 -14.31 -16.14
CA ILE A 424 15.78 -14.23 -17.02
C ILE A 424 17.01 -14.02 -16.15
N MET A 425 17.93 -14.98 -16.21
CA MET A 425 19.19 -14.94 -15.47
C MET A 425 20.32 -14.54 -16.41
N GLY A 426 21.18 -13.64 -15.94
CA GLY A 426 22.38 -13.22 -16.64
C GLY A 426 23.40 -14.34 -16.74
N HIS A 427 24.27 -14.22 -17.73
CA HIS A 427 25.34 -15.18 -18.00
C HIS A 427 26.45 -15.08 -16.94
N ASP A 428 26.71 -13.86 -16.44
CA ASP A 428 27.81 -13.60 -15.51
C ASP A 428 27.36 -13.71 -14.06
N HIS A 429 28.09 -14.52 -13.31
CA HIS A 429 27.66 -14.98 -11.98
C HIS A 429 27.48 -13.85 -10.95
N ASN A 430 28.20 -12.73 -11.05
CA ASN A 430 28.14 -11.67 -10.03
C ASN A 430 27.51 -10.36 -10.52
N SER A 431 26.90 -10.35 -11.71
CA SER A 431 26.29 -9.17 -12.32
C SER A 431 24.77 -9.27 -12.32
N VAL A 432 24.10 -8.12 -12.13
CA VAL A 432 22.65 -8.04 -12.04
C VAL A 432 22.13 -6.79 -12.75
N GLY A 433 20.84 -6.77 -13.08
CA GLY A 433 20.17 -5.58 -13.58
C GLY A 433 20.33 -5.32 -15.07
N ILE A 434 19.70 -4.25 -15.55
CA ILE A 434 19.66 -3.87 -16.98
C ILE A 434 21.03 -3.52 -17.57
N PHE A 435 22.00 -3.14 -16.75
CA PHE A 435 23.38 -2.81 -17.14
C PHE A 435 24.40 -3.88 -16.73
N GLN A 436 23.94 -5.03 -16.23
CA GLN A 436 24.80 -6.10 -15.69
C GLN A 436 25.86 -5.57 -14.71
N GLN A 437 25.43 -4.71 -13.79
CA GLN A 437 26.27 -4.10 -12.78
C GLN A 437 26.76 -5.16 -11.80
N GLN A 438 28.08 -5.27 -11.65
CA GLN A 438 28.70 -6.27 -10.78
C GLN A 438 28.51 -5.91 -9.30
N VAL A 439 27.94 -6.84 -8.53
CA VAL A 439 27.73 -6.72 -7.08
C VAL A 439 29.07 -6.75 -6.36
N GLY A 440 29.36 -5.71 -5.58
CA GLY A 440 30.55 -5.60 -4.75
C GLY A 440 30.70 -4.21 -4.13
N ALA A 441 31.22 -4.17 -2.90
CA ALA A 441 31.40 -2.93 -2.12
C ALA A 441 32.33 -1.90 -2.80
N HIS A 442 33.23 -2.35 -3.68
CA HIS A 442 34.15 -1.48 -4.43
C HIS A 442 33.77 -1.33 -5.92
N LEU A 443 32.55 -1.75 -6.31
CA LEU A 443 32.07 -1.75 -7.69
C LEU A 443 30.77 -0.94 -7.77
N TRP A 444 29.63 -1.60 -8.02
CA TRP A 444 28.34 -0.95 -8.23
C TRP A 444 27.42 -0.97 -7.00
N GLY A 445 27.90 -1.49 -5.87
CA GLY A 445 27.15 -1.59 -4.62
C GLY A 445 26.94 -3.02 -4.15
N THR A 446 26.38 -3.16 -2.95
CA THR A 446 26.04 -4.47 -2.34
C THR A 446 24.53 -4.64 -2.15
N ASP A 447 23.76 -3.62 -2.49
CA ASP A 447 22.32 -3.49 -2.38
C ASP A 447 21.64 -3.98 -3.66
N ILE A 448 21.49 -5.30 -3.72
CA ILE A 448 21.02 -6.03 -4.90
C ILE A 448 19.62 -5.60 -5.35
N THR A 449 18.73 -5.22 -4.43
CA THR A 449 17.37 -4.76 -4.79
C THR A 449 17.41 -3.48 -5.60
N ASP A 450 18.23 -2.52 -5.19
CA ASP A 450 18.41 -1.24 -5.88
C ASP A 450 19.12 -1.43 -7.23
N MET A 451 20.10 -2.32 -7.30
CA MET A 451 20.77 -2.67 -8.56
C MET A 451 19.84 -3.41 -9.55
N MET A 452 18.78 -4.04 -9.05
CA MET A 452 17.73 -4.67 -9.85
C MET A 452 16.59 -3.70 -10.20
N ASP A 453 16.59 -2.46 -9.70
CA ASP A 453 15.64 -1.43 -10.11
C ASP A 453 16.19 -0.71 -11.37
N PRO A 454 15.51 -0.77 -12.52
CA PRO A 454 15.98 -0.14 -13.76
C PRO A 454 16.30 1.36 -13.63
N ALA A 455 15.57 2.12 -12.80
CA ALA A 455 15.79 3.54 -12.62
C ALA A 455 17.03 3.80 -11.77
N VAL A 456 17.18 3.07 -10.65
CA VAL A 456 18.35 3.21 -9.77
C VAL A 456 19.62 2.71 -10.45
N ALA A 457 19.54 1.63 -11.24
CA ALA A 457 20.66 1.15 -12.03
C ALA A 457 21.10 2.18 -13.09
N ALA A 458 20.14 2.90 -13.70
CA ALA A 458 20.42 3.98 -14.65
C ALA A 458 21.01 5.22 -13.98
N ASP A 459 20.46 5.65 -12.83
CA ASP A 459 21.05 6.72 -12.02
C ASP A 459 22.53 6.43 -11.73
N ARG A 460 22.82 5.23 -11.21
CA ARG A 460 24.21 4.79 -10.95
C ARG A 460 25.07 4.79 -12.20
N PHE A 461 24.54 4.35 -13.34
CA PHE A 461 25.29 4.35 -14.59
C PHE A 461 25.68 5.78 -15.01
N TYR A 462 24.75 6.73 -14.91
CA TYR A 462 25.01 8.13 -15.24
C TYR A 462 25.96 8.81 -14.25
N THR A 463 25.64 8.76 -12.96
CA THR A 463 26.31 9.58 -11.93
C THR A 463 27.46 8.86 -11.22
N GLY A 464 27.51 7.53 -11.33
CA GLY A 464 28.39 6.66 -10.56
C GLY A 464 27.81 6.31 -9.18
N TYR A 465 28.33 5.23 -8.58
CA TYR A 465 27.96 4.79 -7.24
C TYR A 465 28.98 5.22 -6.19
N GLN A 466 28.52 5.77 -5.06
CA GLN A 466 29.36 6.12 -3.92
C GLN A 466 29.10 5.16 -2.75
N HIS A 467 30.06 4.28 -2.46
CA HIS A 467 29.92 3.33 -1.35
C HIS A 467 30.01 4.03 0.03
N PRO A 468 29.10 3.75 0.99
CA PRO A 468 29.10 4.39 2.31
C PRO A 468 30.40 4.22 3.11
N ALA A 469 31.13 3.12 2.92
CA ALA A 469 32.40 2.84 3.60
C ALA A 469 33.64 3.48 2.95
N ASN A 470 33.50 4.21 1.84
CA ASN A 470 34.62 4.90 1.19
C ASN A 470 34.73 6.34 1.73
N GLU A 471 35.36 6.52 2.89
CA GLU A 471 35.67 7.84 3.49
C GLU A 471 36.65 8.70 2.66
N GLY A 472 37.07 8.23 1.47
CA GLY A 472 38.01 8.90 0.56
C GLY A 472 37.39 9.56 -0.69
N GLY A 473 36.06 9.59 -0.84
CA GLY A 473 35.39 10.44 -1.85
C GLY A 473 35.52 10.03 -3.32
N GLY A 474 35.95 8.81 -3.63
CA GLY A 474 35.96 8.31 -5.02
C GLY A 474 34.58 7.80 -5.44
N LEU A 475 33.94 8.46 -6.41
CA LEU A 475 32.86 7.85 -7.20
C LEU A 475 33.42 6.63 -7.94
N ASN A 476 32.75 5.48 -7.82
CA ASN A 476 32.98 4.37 -8.75
C ASN A 476 32.46 4.77 -10.15
N ALA A 477 32.77 3.98 -11.18
CA ALA A 477 32.58 4.36 -12.58
C ALA A 477 31.16 4.91 -12.86
N GLY A 478 31.11 6.07 -13.50
CA GLY A 478 29.89 6.79 -13.84
C GLY A 478 30.13 7.57 -15.13
N LEU A 479 29.13 7.63 -16.00
CA LEU A 479 29.26 8.22 -17.32
C LEU A 479 29.72 9.68 -17.24
N ASP A 480 29.14 10.49 -16.34
CA ASP A 480 29.50 11.90 -16.14
C ASP A 480 31.01 12.08 -15.92
N ARG A 481 31.58 11.22 -15.07
CA ARG A 481 33.01 11.24 -14.74
C ARG A 481 33.86 10.87 -15.95
N ASN A 482 33.41 9.91 -16.75
CA ASN A 482 34.16 9.43 -17.92
C ASN A 482 34.08 10.40 -19.09
N VAL A 483 32.94 11.05 -19.31
CA VAL A 483 32.79 12.16 -20.25
C VAL A 483 33.73 13.30 -19.88
N ALA A 484 33.80 13.67 -18.59
CA ALA A 484 34.70 14.72 -18.12
C ALA A 484 36.19 14.37 -18.27
N LYS A 485 36.57 13.10 -18.07
CA LYS A 485 37.96 12.64 -18.19
C LYS A 485 38.40 12.40 -19.63
N HIS A 486 37.47 12.01 -20.50
CA HIS A 486 37.73 11.59 -21.87
C HIS A 486 36.79 12.34 -22.85
N PRO A 487 36.89 13.68 -22.96
CA PRO A 487 35.95 14.47 -23.75
C PRO A 487 35.96 14.13 -25.25
N ASP A 488 37.08 13.61 -25.76
CA ASP A 488 37.26 13.23 -27.15
C ASP A 488 36.97 11.73 -27.42
N ALA A 489 36.56 10.98 -26.40
CA ALA A 489 36.25 9.56 -26.56
C ALA A 489 34.95 9.35 -27.35
N GLU A 490 34.95 8.30 -28.16
CA GLU A 490 33.76 7.87 -28.87
C GLU A 490 32.72 7.27 -27.92
N PRO A 491 31.42 7.28 -28.27
CA PRO A 491 30.36 6.77 -27.40
C PRO A 491 30.61 5.36 -26.84
N TRP A 492 31.10 4.44 -27.67
CA TRP A 492 31.40 3.06 -27.27
C TRP A 492 32.63 2.94 -26.36
N GLU A 493 33.54 3.92 -26.39
CA GLU A 493 34.68 3.99 -25.47
C GLU A 493 34.20 4.49 -24.11
N LEU A 494 33.31 5.50 -24.08
CA LEU A 494 32.70 6.00 -22.85
C LEU A 494 31.83 4.94 -22.14
N ALA A 495 31.08 4.15 -22.90
CA ALA A 495 30.37 2.98 -22.36
C ALA A 495 31.33 1.99 -21.70
N GLN A 496 32.42 1.64 -22.39
CA GLN A 496 33.45 0.74 -21.87
C GLN A 496 34.09 1.28 -20.58
N TYR A 497 34.52 2.56 -20.58
CA TYR A 497 35.11 3.19 -19.40
C TYR A 497 34.16 3.23 -18.21
N THR A 498 32.86 3.25 -18.48
CA THR A 498 31.83 3.25 -17.44
C THR A 498 31.61 1.84 -16.88
N GLN A 499 31.77 0.79 -17.68
CA GLN A 499 31.63 -0.59 -17.21
C GLN A 499 32.91 -1.19 -16.59
N ASP A 500 34.11 -0.83 -17.07
CA ASP A 500 35.42 -1.40 -16.66
C ASP A 500 35.98 -0.92 -15.30
N SER A 501 35.15 -0.85 -14.26
CA SER A 501 35.43 -0.22 -12.95
C SER A 501 36.66 -0.71 -12.13
N GLY A 502 37.55 -1.57 -12.66
CA GLY A 502 38.79 -2.01 -12.00
C GLY A 502 40.05 -1.27 -12.47
N PRO A 503 41.09 -1.12 -11.63
CA PRO A 503 42.33 -0.45 -12.02
C PRO A 503 43.10 -1.28 -13.08
N GLY A 504 43.05 -0.84 -14.34
CA GLY A 504 44.09 -1.15 -15.34
C GLY A 504 43.85 -2.33 -16.30
N GLN A 505 42.63 -2.81 -16.51
CA GLN A 505 42.36 -3.81 -17.55
C GLN A 505 41.71 -3.21 -18.80
N ASN A 506 42.52 -2.65 -19.70
CA ASN A 506 42.09 -2.45 -21.09
C ASN A 506 42.09 -3.81 -21.80
N ASN A 507 41.08 -4.64 -21.54
CA ASN A 507 40.90 -5.94 -22.21
C ASN A 507 40.11 -5.78 -23.53
N GLY A 508 40.56 -4.89 -24.43
CA GLY A 508 40.15 -4.91 -25.85
C GLY A 508 38.64 -4.82 -26.19
N GLY A 509 37.78 -4.34 -25.28
CA GLY A 509 36.31 -4.50 -25.34
C GLY A 509 35.51 -3.49 -26.17
N THR A 510 36.13 -2.44 -26.74
CA THR A 510 35.42 -1.42 -27.54
C THR A 510 34.70 -2.01 -28.77
N ALA A 511 35.08 -3.23 -29.18
CA ALA A 511 34.44 -3.99 -30.25
C ALA A 511 33.00 -4.44 -29.95
N ASN A 512 32.58 -4.54 -28.68
CA ASN A 512 31.28 -5.09 -28.30
C ASN A 512 30.14 -4.06 -28.29
N TYR A 513 30.42 -2.81 -27.89
CA TYR A 513 29.40 -1.75 -27.84
C TYR A 513 29.18 -1.08 -29.20
N LYS A 514 30.26 -0.87 -29.99
CA LYS A 514 30.20 -0.15 -31.27
C LYS A 514 29.13 -0.68 -32.25
N PRO A 515 28.93 -2.00 -32.42
CA PRO A 515 27.86 -2.53 -33.28
C PRO A 515 26.45 -2.08 -32.88
N TRP A 516 26.20 -1.79 -31.61
CA TRP A 516 24.90 -1.39 -31.08
C TRP A 516 24.64 0.13 -31.13
N TRP A 517 25.63 0.94 -31.52
CA TRP A 517 25.48 2.40 -31.51
C TRP A 517 24.32 2.88 -32.38
N ASN A 518 24.21 2.38 -33.61
CA ASN A 518 23.12 2.75 -34.51
C ASN A 518 21.76 2.32 -33.95
N SER A 519 21.69 1.16 -33.31
CA SER A 519 20.51 0.64 -32.63
C SER A 519 20.06 1.57 -31.51
N ALA A 520 21.01 2.04 -30.69
CA ALA A 520 20.74 2.95 -29.58
C ALA A 520 20.32 4.35 -30.05
N VAL A 521 20.92 4.87 -31.12
CA VAL A 521 20.49 6.13 -31.76
C VAL A 521 19.08 5.98 -32.31
N GLN A 522 18.81 4.90 -33.05
CA GLN A 522 17.49 4.62 -33.62
C GLN A 522 16.44 4.46 -32.52
N LEU A 523 16.76 3.74 -31.45
CA LEU A 523 15.89 3.55 -30.29
C LEU A 523 15.63 4.88 -29.59
N GLY A 524 16.69 5.62 -29.28
CA GLY A 524 16.61 6.95 -28.67
C GLY A 524 15.70 7.88 -29.46
N GLN A 525 15.86 7.96 -30.79
CA GLN A 525 15.00 8.78 -31.65
C GLN A 525 13.52 8.36 -31.60
N GLN A 526 13.25 7.05 -31.56
CA GLN A 526 11.89 6.52 -31.41
C GLN A 526 11.31 6.79 -30.01
N LEU A 527 12.17 6.94 -29.00
CA LEU A 527 11.82 7.29 -27.62
C LEU A 527 11.89 8.80 -27.32
N GLY A 528 12.26 9.64 -28.31
CA GLY A 528 12.25 11.09 -28.19
C GLY A 528 13.59 11.77 -27.88
N VAL A 529 14.72 11.05 -28.00
CA VAL A 529 16.10 11.52 -27.76
C VAL A 529 16.77 11.90 -29.08
N GLY A 530 17.39 13.09 -29.17
CA GLY A 530 18.20 13.50 -30.34
C GLY A 530 17.43 14.09 -31.51
N LYS A 531 16.49 15.02 -31.27
CA LYS A 531 15.72 15.71 -32.32
C LYS A 531 16.20 17.12 -32.61
#